data_AF-A0A9D5ICA7-F1
#
_entry.id   AF-A0A9D5ICA7-F1
#
_cell.length_a   1.000
_cell.length_b   1.000
_cell.length_c   1.000
_cell.angle_alpha   90.00
_cell.angle_beta   90.00
_cell.angle_gamma   90.00
#
_symmetry.space_group_name_H-M   'P 1'
#
loop_
_entity.id
_entity.type
_entity.pdbx_description
1 polymer ?
#
loop_
_entity_poly.entity_id
_entity_poly.type
_entity_poly.pdbx_seq_one_letter_code
_entity_poly.pdbx_strand_id
1 'polypeptide(L)'
;VDETLAFIDRHRGEPFFAYLAANAPHTPLEIGGEWVAPFRGRGLNETTERIYGMVANVDHGLGRILAHLRKTGLDQDTIVLFMTDNGPQQAGRYNAGLRGLKASPYQGGIQVPCFMKWPGRIKPGSRVNAPAAHIDLMPTLLEMAGVPAPKDRRIDGVSLWDAVQGKPAPPERPLFIQWHRGDEPEPFRQSMVRRGKWKLVNGEELYNLDVDPFEKTDIAMLWPGVVKDLRAEYERWFADVGSAGYAPPRIWLGSDLENPVLLTRQDWRGPRAQWTEDALGHYEVEVKQAGRYEVELRFPQLPAAARAVFALGAATVAADANAGARSLVLPPVGLAPGPGRAEGRLEAAGRAWGAHYTLVRKL
;
A
#
# COMPACT_ATOMS: atom_id res chain seq x y z
N VAL A 1 0.32 5.04 -17.39
CA VAL A 1 -0.75 4.78 -18.38
C VAL A 1 -0.16 4.32 -19.70
N ASP A 2 0.74 5.09 -20.34
CA ASP A 2 1.33 4.71 -21.63
C ASP A 2 2.02 3.34 -21.59
N GLU A 3 2.83 3.08 -20.56
CA GLU A 3 3.44 1.76 -20.34
C GLU A 3 2.41 0.64 -20.15
N THR A 4 1.28 0.92 -19.52
CA THR A 4 0.18 -0.04 -19.35
C THR A 4 -0.46 -0.36 -20.71
N LEU A 5 -0.68 0.64 -21.56
CA LEU A 5 -1.20 0.44 -22.92
C LEU A 5 -0.21 -0.37 -23.77
N ALA A 6 1.07 -0.03 -23.70
CA ALA A 6 2.13 -0.76 -24.40
C ALA A 6 2.25 -2.21 -23.92
N PHE A 7 2.08 -2.46 -22.61
CA PHE A 7 2.02 -3.80 -22.03
C PHE A 7 0.83 -4.59 -22.58
N ILE A 8 -0.38 -4.04 -22.53
CA ILE A 8 -1.58 -4.68 -23.10
C ILE A 8 -1.35 -5.01 -24.58
N ASP A 9 -0.67 -4.14 -25.33
CA ASP A 9 -0.38 -4.34 -26.74
C ASP A 9 0.60 -5.48 -27.03
N ARG A 10 1.60 -5.68 -26.17
CA ARG A 10 2.53 -6.81 -26.29
C ARG A 10 1.88 -8.15 -25.97
N HIS A 11 0.88 -8.15 -25.08
CA HIS A 11 0.24 -9.37 -24.57
C HIS A 11 -1.15 -9.63 -25.14
N ARG A 12 -1.57 -8.99 -26.24
CA ARG A 12 -2.94 -9.17 -26.80
C ARG A 12 -3.31 -10.61 -27.16
N GLY A 13 -2.33 -11.46 -27.41
CA GLY A 13 -2.53 -12.86 -27.79
C GLY A 13 -2.61 -13.84 -26.62
N GLU A 14 -2.46 -13.37 -25.39
CA GLU A 14 -2.42 -14.22 -24.19
C GLU A 14 -3.09 -13.54 -22.98
N PRO A 15 -3.55 -14.30 -21.97
CA PRO A 15 -4.06 -13.71 -20.74
C PRO A 15 -2.97 -12.87 -20.05
N PHE A 16 -3.35 -11.71 -19.53
CA PHE A 16 -2.43 -10.82 -18.84
C PHE A 16 -2.99 -10.32 -17.50
N PHE A 17 -2.09 -9.95 -16.60
CA PHE A 17 -2.41 -9.22 -15.38
C PHE A 17 -1.64 -7.90 -15.38
N ALA A 18 -2.36 -6.78 -15.49
CA ALA A 18 -1.78 -5.44 -15.46
C ALA A 18 -2.15 -4.74 -14.14
N TYR A 19 -1.15 -4.51 -13.28
CA TYR A 19 -1.32 -3.75 -12.05
C TYR A 19 -0.80 -2.32 -12.23
N LEU A 20 -1.71 -1.35 -12.31
CA LEU A 20 -1.40 0.08 -12.38
C LEU A 20 -1.61 0.73 -11.01
N ALA A 21 -0.55 0.76 -10.20
CA ALA A 21 -0.52 1.50 -8.94
C ALA A 21 -0.11 2.97 -9.19
N ALA A 22 -1.09 3.83 -9.44
CA ALA A 22 -0.82 5.27 -9.56
C ALA A 22 -0.36 5.84 -8.20
N ASN A 23 0.63 6.73 -8.23
CA ASN A 23 1.04 7.50 -7.04
C ASN A 23 0.00 8.57 -6.67
N ALA A 24 -0.80 9.03 -7.63
CA ALA A 24 -1.82 10.04 -7.42
C ALA A 24 -3.00 9.53 -6.57
N PRO A 25 -3.58 10.35 -5.67
CA PRO A 25 -3.26 11.74 -5.38
C PRO A 25 -2.35 11.92 -4.14
N HIS A 26 -1.43 10.97 -3.89
CA HIS A 26 -0.52 11.04 -2.74
C HIS A 26 0.43 12.24 -2.88
N THR A 27 0.88 12.78 -1.74
CA THR A 27 1.92 13.81 -1.72
C THR A 27 3.26 13.27 -2.24
N PRO A 28 4.11 14.09 -2.87
CA PRO A 28 3.92 15.51 -3.16
C PRO A 28 2.87 15.77 -4.26
N LEU A 29 2.12 16.87 -4.14
CA LEU A 29 0.99 17.21 -5.03
C LEU A 29 1.47 17.85 -6.34
N GLU A 30 2.32 17.11 -7.05
CA GLU A 30 2.92 17.49 -8.31
C GLU A 30 1.99 17.09 -9.46
N ILE A 31 1.44 18.09 -10.16
CA ILE A 31 0.51 17.88 -11.26
C ILE A 31 0.60 19.08 -12.22
N GLY A 32 0.37 18.83 -13.51
CA GLY A 32 0.31 19.86 -14.53
C GLY A 32 -0.77 20.91 -14.25
N GLY A 33 -0.48 22.18 -14.55
CA GLY A 33 -1.38 23.30 -14.27
C GLY A 33 -2.72 23.20 -15.00
N GLU A 34 -2.76 22.52 -16.14
CA GLU A 34 -3.96 22.23 -16.92
C GLU A 34 -4.99 21.38 -16.16
N TRP A 35 -4.53 20.49 -15.26
CA TRP A 35 -5.41 19.67 -14.43
C TRP A 35 -5.96 20.44 -13.23
N VAL A 36 -5.23 21.44 -12.74
CA VAL A 36 -5.63 22.28 -11.61
C VAL A 36 -6.59 23.38 -12.06
N ALA A 37 -6.40 23.89 -13.28
CA ALA A 37 -7.16 25.03 -13.82
C ALA A 37 -8.69 24.91 -13.67
N PRO A 38 -9.34 23.75 -13.91
CA PRO A 38 -10.78 23.61 -13.74
C PRO A 38 -11.29 23.82 -12.31
N PHE A 39 -10.43 23.66 -11.31
CA PHE A 39 -10.77 23.73 -9.89
C PHE A 39 -10.48 25.08 -9.26
N ARG A 40 -9.69 25.94 -9.94
CA ARG A 40 -9.36 27.29 -9.47
C ARG A 40 -10.60 28.17 -9.34
N GLY A 41 -10.62 29.00 -8.30
CA GLY A 41 -11.70 29.98 -8.09
C GLY A 41 -13.03 29.37 -7.64
N ARG A 42 -13.07 28.08 -7.30
CA ARG A 42 -14.27 27.39 -6.79
C ARG A 42 -14.43 27.44 -5.27
N GLY A 43 -13.69 28.33 -4.59
CA GLY A 43 -13.67 28.41 -3.13
C GLY A 43 -12.95 27.23 -2.45
N LEU A 44 -12.12 26.49 -3.20
CA LEU A 44 -11.27 25.43 -2.68
C LEU A 44 -9.91 26.01 -2.27
N ASN A 45 -9.24 25.39 -1.30
CA ASN A 45 -7.83 25.71 -1.04
C ASN A 45 -6.94 25.03 -2.10
N GLU A 46 -5.73 25.57 -2.31
CA GLU A 46 -4.80 25.09 -3.34
C GLU A 46 -4.50 23.58 -3.22
N THR A 47 -4.35 23.07 -1.98
CA THR A 47 -4.14 21.65 -1.71
C THR A 47 -5.27 20.80 -2.31
N THR A 48 -6.53 21.17 -2.08
CA THR A 48 -7.70 20.48 -2.61
C THR A 48 -7.81 20.63 -4.13
N GLU A 49 -7.51 21.82 -4.68
CA GLU A 49 -7.50 22.04 -6.13
C GLU A 49 -6.49 21.10 -6.83
N ARG A 50 -5.28 20.98 -6.29
CA ARG A 50 -4.23 20.09 -6.84
C ARG A 50 -4.61 18.62 -6.71
N ILE A 51 -5.15 18.21 -5.56
CA ILE A 51 -5.66 16.86 -5.35
C ILE A 51 -6.75 16.52 -6.37
N TYR A 52 -7.72 17.41 -6.60
CA TYR A 52 -8.76 17.17 -7.60
C TYR A 52 -8.22 17.15 -9.02
N GLY A 53 -7.19 17.95 -9.33
CA GLY A 53 -6.44 17.84 -10.57
C GLY A 53 -5.79 16.47 -10.76
N MET A 54 -5.15 15.93 -9.73
CA MET A 54 -4.57 14.58 -9.75
C MET A 54 -5.65 13.50 -9.94
N VAL A 55 -6.80 13.62 -9.26
CA VAL A 55 -7.93 12.71 -9.44
C VAL A 55 -8.47 12.76 -10.88
N ALA A 56 -8.62 13.96 -11.44
CA ALA A 56 -9.04 14.12 -12.83
C ALA A 56 -8.04 13.52 -13.83
N ASN A 57 -6.74 13.61 -13.53
CA ASN A 57 -5.69 12.98 -14.34
C ASN A 57 -5.77 11.44 -14.29
N VAL A 58 -6.00 10.85 -13.12
CA VAL A 58 -6.22 9.40 -12.96
C VAL A 58 -7.46 8.96 -13.73
N ASP A 59 -8.57 9.69 -13.60
CA ASP A 59 -9.82 9.41 -14.34
C ASP A 59 -9.60 9.44 -15.85
N HIS A 60 -8.91 10.47 -16.36
CA HIS A 60 -8.52 10.54 -17.76
C HIS A 60 -7.67 9.35 -18.20
N GLY A 61 -6.68 8.95 -17.40
CA GLY A 61 -5.84 7.79 -17.64
C GLY A 61 -6.63 6.48 -17.72
N LEU A 62 -7.58 6.27 -16.81
CA LEU A 62 -8.50 5.13 -16.84
C LEU A 62 -9.38 5.17 -18.10
N GLY A 63 -9.89 6.34 -18.47
CA GLY A 63 -10.64 6.54 -19.71
C GLY A 63 -9.86 6.11 -20.96
N ARG A 64 -8.56 6.43 -21.01
CA ARG A 64 -7.66 5.97 -22.10
C ARG A 64 -7.52 4.45 -22.14
N ILE A 65 -7.33 3.80 -20.99
CA ILE A 65 -7.25 2.33 -20.90
C ILE A 65 -8.54 1.67 -21.38
N LEU A 66 -9.69 2.14 -20.88
CA LEU A 66 -11.00 1.62 -21.27
C LEU A 66 -11.28 1.82 -22.77
N ALA A 67 -10.91 2.96 -23.34
CA ALA A 67 -11.03 3.21 -24.77
C ALA A 67 -10.13 2.29 -25.60
N HIS A 68 -8.92 2.04 -25.12
CA HIS A 68 -7.96 1.14 -25.76
C HIS A 68 -8.44 -0.31 -25.78
N LEU A 69 -8.97 -0.82 -24.66
CA LEU A 69 -9.58 -2.15 -24.60
C LEU A 69 -10.74 -2.31 -25.60
N ARG A 70 -11.58 -1.27 -25.75
CA ARG A 70 -12.65 -1.28 -26.77
C ARG A 70 -12.09 -1.28 -28.19
N LYS A 71 -11.12 -0.40 -28.47
CA LYS A 71 -10.51 -0.26 -29.81
C LYS A 71 -9.81 -1.54 -30.26
N THR A 72 -9.22 -2.29 -29.32
CA THR A 72 -8.45 -3.51 -29.60
C THR A 72 -9.29 -4.79 -29.53
N GLY A 73 -10.58 -4.68 -29.20
CA GLY A 73 -11.49 -5.84 -29.08
C GLY A 73 -11.34 -6.65 -27.80
N LEU A 74 -10.47 -6.23 -26.87
CA LEU A 74 -10.20 -6.94 -25.61
C LEU A 74 -11.26 -6.68 -24.51
N ASP A 75 -12.12 -5.68 -24.68
CA ASP A 75 -13.03 -5.22 -23.62
C ASP A 75 -13.98 -6.30 -23.09
N GLN A 76 -14.41 -7.26 -23.92
CA GLN A 76 -15.32 -8.34 -23.50
C GLN A 76 -14.61 -9.43 -22.67
N ASP A 77 -13.29 -9.53 -22.80
CA ASP A 77 -12.46 -10.57 -22.16
C ASP A 77 -11.45 -9.98 -21.17
N THR A 78 -11.74 -8.78 -20.65
CA THR A 78 -10.92 -8.11 -19.65
C THR A 78 -11.77 -7.72 -18.45
N ILE A 79 -11.33 -8.15 -17.27
CA ILE A 79 -11.83 -7.66 -15.99
C ILE A 79 -11.08 -6.37 -15.67
N VAL A 80 -11.80 -5.26 -15.53
CA VAL A 80 -11.23 -3.99 -15.05
C VAL A 80 -11.69 -3.76 -13.62
N LEU A 81 -10.73 -3.69 -12.70
CA LEU A 81 -10.93 -3.35 -11.30
C LEU A 81 -10.29 -1.99 -11.01
N PHE A 82 -11.06 -1.07 -10.45
CA PHE A 82 -10.56 0.20 -9.91
C PHE A 82 -10.83 0.23 -8.41
N MET A 83 -9.84 0.59 -7.61
CA MET A 83 -10.01 0.86 -6.18
C MET A 83 -8.97 1.87 -5.68
N THR A 84 -9.20 2.42 -4.48
CA THR A 84 -8.14 3.11 -3.72
C THR A 84 -7.69 2.25 -2.54
N ASP A 85 -6.50 2.52 -2.00
CA ASP A 85 -5.86 1.75 -0.93
C ASP A 85 -6.34 2.13 0.48
N ASN A 86 -6.71 3.39 0.67
CA ASN A 86 -7.18 3.96 1.94
C ASN A 86 -8.05 5.22 1.70
N GLY A 87 -8.69 5.69 2.76
CA GLY A 87 -9.36 6.99 2.79
C GLY A 87 -8.42 8.20 2.58
N PRO A 88 -8.96 9.40 2.38
CA PRO A 88 -8.18 10.60 2.10
C PRO A 88 -7.27 11.00 3.26
N GLN A 89 -6.08 11.53 2.96
CA GLN A 89 -5.14 12.00 3.98
C GLN A 89 -5.41 13.42 4.48
N GLN A 90 -5.72 14.35 3.57
CA GLN A 90 -5.93 15.76 3.87
C GLN A 90 -7.40 16.02 4.23
N ALA A 91 -7.62 16.81 5.28
CA ALA A 91 -8.93 17.31 5.66
C ALA A 91 -9.42 18.43 4.71
N GLY A 92 -10.69 18.84 4.87
CA GLY A 92 -11.26 19.96 4.09
C GLY A 92 -11.56 19.63 2.63
N ARG A 93 -11.61 18.34 2.27
CA ARG A 93 -12.08 17.85 0.98
C ARG A 93 -13.21 16.83 1.16
N TYR A 94 -13.88 16.51 0.06
CA TYR A 94 -14.98 15.56 0.06
C TYR A 94 -14.52 14.17 0.54
N ASN A 95 -15.19 13.65 1.56
CA ASN A 95 -15.03 12.28 2.09
C ASN A 95 -16.39 11.63 2.35
N ALA A 96 -17.42 12.01 1.56
CA ALA A 96 -18.82 11.59 1.75
C ALA A 96 -19.42 11.88 3.15
N GLY A 97 -18.80 12.77 3.95
CA GLY A 97 -19.21 13.05 5.33
C GLY A 97 -18.84 11.97 6.34
N LEU A 98 -18.05 10.97 5.93
CA LEU A 98 -17.60 9.87 6.78
C LEU A 98 -16.57 10.35 7.82
N ARG A 99 -16.61 9.76 9.02
CA ARG A 99 -15.70 10.07 10.13
C ARG A 99 -14.31 9.48 9.87
N GLY A 100 -13.27 10.24 10.23
CA GLY A 100 -11.88 9.82 10.08
C GLY A 100 -11.33 10.01 8.67
N LEU A 101 -10.01 9.80 8.56
CA LEU A 101 -9.19 10.01 7.37
C LEU A 101 -8.18 8.85 7.29
N LYS A 102 -7.24 8.88 6.33
CA LYS A 102 -6.09 7.96 6.27
C LYS A 102 -5.51 7.74 7.67
N ALA A 103 -5.10 6.51 7.97
CA ALA A 103 -4.56 6.10 9.27
C ALA A 103 -5.58 6.08 10.44
N SER A 104 -6.88 5.99 10.13
CA SER A 104 -7.95 5.83 11.11
C SER A 104 -8.82 4.59 10.82
N PRO A 105 -9.32 3.88 11.85
CA PRO A 105 -10.25 2.75 11.70
C PRO A 105 -11.70 3.17 11.42
N TYR A 106 -12.04 4.46 11.50
CA TYR A 106 -13.38 4.97 11.16
C TYR A 106 -13.67 4.87 9.65
N GLN A 107 -14.94 4.88 9.24
CA GLN A 107 -15.41 4.66 7.87
C GLN A 107 -14.67 5.53 6.85
N GLY A 108 -14.39 6.79 7.18
CA GLY A 108 -13.67 7.72 6.31
C GLY A 108 -12.20 7.39 6.09
N GLY A 109 -11.59 6.51 6.89
CA GLY A 109 -10.24 6.00 6.68
C GLY A 109 -10.17 4.69 5.91
N ILE A 110 -11.25 3.89 5.90
CA ILE A 110 -11.24 2.50 5.42
C ILE A 110 -12.26 2.20 4.32
N GLN A 111 -13.34 2.98 4.21
CA GLN A 111 -14.38 2.80 3.19
C GLN A 111 -13.96 3.53 1.92
N VAL A 112 -13.55 2.77 0.93
CA VAL A 112 -12.96 3.27 -0.32
C VAL A 112 -13.83 2.90 -1.53
N PRO A 113 -13.78 3.68 -2.62
CA PRO A 113 -14.40 3.28 -3.88
C PRO A 113 -13.75 1.98 -4.40
N CYS A 114 -14.58 1.05 -4.87
CA CYS A 114 -14.17 -0.16 -5.56
C CYS A 114 -15.19 -0.44 -6.67
N PHE A 115 -14.73 -0.46 -7.92
CA PHE A 115 -15.55 -0.67 -9.10
C PHE A 115 -14.98 -1.81 -9.93
N MET A 116 -15.85 -2.69 -10.41
CA MET A 116 -15.48 -3.81 -11.28
C MET A 116 -16.31 -3.77 -12.56
N LYS A 117 -15.66 -3.99 -13.70
CA LYS A 117 -16.29 -4.05 -15.02
C LYS A 117 -15.83 -5.31 -15.73
N TRP A 118 -16.79 -6.10 -16.19
CA TRP A 118 -16.59 -7.19 -17.14
C TRP A 118 -17.84 -7.32 -18.02
N PRO A 119 -17.81 -6.76 -19.24
CA PRO A 119 -18.96 -6.78 -20.15
C PRO A 119 -19.49 -8.20 -20.39
N GLY A 120 -20.81 -8.34 -20.44
CA GLY A 120 -21.48 -9.64 -20.64
C GLY A 120 -21.41 -10.59 -19.43
N ARG A 121 -20.57 -10.32 -18.43
CA ARG A 121 -20.42 -11.14 -17.21
C ARG A 121 -20.91 -10.45 -15.94
N ILE A 122 -20.77 -9.14 -15.86
CA ILE A 122 -21.26 -8.31 -14.75
C ILE A 122 -22.39 -7.42 -15.27
N LYS A 123 -23.54 -7.44 -14.59
CA LYS A 123 -24.70 -6.58 -14.91
C LYS A 123 -24.32 -5.11 -14.72
N PRO A 124 -24.39 -4.24 -15.75
CA PRO A 124 -24.08 -2.83 -15.60
C PRO A 124 -24.93 -2.14 -14.53
N GLY A 125 -24.30 -1.28 -13.72
CA GLY A 125 -24.97 -0.52 -12.67
C GLY A 125 -25.39 -1.35 -11.44
N SER A 126 -25.03 -2.64 -11.37
CA SER A 126 -25.25 -3.45 -10.17
C SER A 126 -24.36 -2.99 -9.00
N ARG A 127 -24.72 -3.41 -7.79
CA ARG A 127 -23.99 -3.11 -6.56
C ARG A 127 -23.96 -4.35 -5.66
N VAL A 128 -22.83 -4.58 -5.02
CA VAL A 128 -22.68 -5.54 -3.92
C VAL A 128 -22.79 -4.76 -2.61
N ASN A 129 -23.86 -5.00 -1.85
CA ASN A 129 -24.10 -4.30 -0.58
C ASN A 129 -23.54 -5.04 0.64
N ALA A 130 -23.09 -6.30 0.46
CA ALA A 130 -22.49 -7.07 1.53
C ALA A 130 -21.19 -6.40 2.00
N PRO A 131 -20.90 -6.40 3.33
CA PRO A 131 -19.59 -5.98 3.83
C PRO A 131 -18.48 -6.80 3.16
N ALA A 132 -17.47 -6.10 2.62
CA ALA A 132 -16.34 -6.67 1.93
C ALA A 132 -15.05 -5.96 2.34
N ALA A 133 -13.92 -6.62 2.13
CA ALA A 133 -12.58 -6.06 2.36
C ALA A 133 -11.64 -6.41 1.20
N HIS A 134 -10.50 -5.72 1.13
CA HIS A 134 -9.48 -5.95 0.09
C HIS A 134 -8.99 -7.42 0.03
N ILE A 135 -9.02 -8.14 1.15
CA ILE A 135 -8.67 -9.57 1.21
C ILE A 135 -9.58 -10.47 0.35
N ASP A 136 -10.81 -10.01 0.05
CA ASP A 136 -11.76 -10.75 -0.79
C ASP A 136 -11.42 -10.67 -2.28
N LEU A 137 -10.61 -9.70 -2.70
CA LEU A 137 -10.28 -9.50 -4.11
C LEU A 137 -9.47 -10.66 -4.67
N MET A 138 -8.51 -11.20 -3.92
CA MET A 138 -7.70 -12.32 -4.39
C MET A 138 -8.54 -13.56 -4.73
N PRO A 139 -9.34 -14.15 -3.82
CA PRO A 139 -10.18 -15.30 -4.15
C PRO A 139 -11.24 -14.98 -5.21
N THR A 140 -11.79 -13.76 -5.22
CA THR A 140 -12.74 -13.32 -6.25
C THR A 140 -12.11 -13.32 -7.65
N LEU A 141 -10.94 -12.71 -7.80
CA LEU A 141 -10.25 -12.63 -9.09
C LEU A 141 -9.75 -14.00 -9.56
N LEU A 142 -9.30 -14.87 -8.65
CA LEU A 142 -8.93 -16.24 -8.99
C LEU A 142 -10.11 -17.03 -9.54
N GLU A 143 -11.27 -16.95 -8.88
CA GLU A 143 -12.49 -17.61 -9.36
C GLU A 143 -12.93 -17.06 -10.73
N MET A 144 -12.92 -15.73 -10.89
CA MET A 144 -13.27 -15.08 -12.15
C MET A 144 -12.32 -15.46 -13.30
N ALA A 145 -11.03 -15.65 -13.00
CA ALA A 145 -10.02 -16.07 -13.97
C ALA A 145 -9.96 -17.59 -14.17
N GLY A 146 -10.75 -18.39 -13.43
CA GLY A 146 -10.69 -19.86 -13.48
C GLY A 146 -9.38 -20.43 -12.93
N VAL A 147 -8.66 -19.68 -12.10
CA VAL A 147 -7.39 -20.09 -11.50
C VAL A 147 -7.66 -20.74 -10.13
N PRO A 148 -7.17 -21.96 -9.85
CA PRO A 148 -7.39 -22.58 -8.56
C PRO A 148 -6.68 -21.81 -7.44
N ALA A 149 -7.36 -21.65 -6.31
CA ALA A 149 -6.75 -21.08 -5.12
C ALA A 149 -5.58 -21.96 -4.61
N PRO A 150 -4.51 -21.34 -4.07
CA PRO A 150 -3.42 -22.08 -3.46
C PRO A 150 -3.93 -22.92 -2.28
N LYS A 151 -3.45 -24.16 -2.18
CA LYS A 151 -3.84 -25.12 -1.13
C LYS A 151 -2.84 -25.22 0.03
N ASP A 152 -1.69 -24.56 -0.11
CA ASP A 152 -0.56 -24.62 0.81
C ASP A 152 -0.60 -23.52 1.89
N ARG A 153 -1.64 -22.68 1.89
CA ARG A 153 -1.84 -21.60 2.84
C ARG A 153 -3.32 -21.33 3.05
N ARG A 154 -3.66 -20.78 4.22
CA ARG A 154 -5.00 -20.27 4.50
C ARG A 154 -5.22 -18.95 3.78
N ILE A 155 -6.42 -18.76 3.23
CA ILE A 155 -6.86 -17.50 2.62
C ILE A 155 -7.97 -16.93 3.49
N ASP A 156 -7.81 -15.70 3.98
CA ASP A 156 -8.78 -15.06 4.88
C ASP A 156 -9.98 -14.43 4.15
N GLY A 157 -9.78 -14.07 2.88
CA GLY A 157 -10.84 -13.57 2.03
C GLY A 157 -11.78 -14.68 1.57
N VAL A 158 -12.97 -14.27 1.16
CA VAL A 158 -13.95 -15.13 0.48
C VAL A 158 -14.24 -14.55 -0.89
N SER A 159 -14.54 -15.41 -1.87
CA SER A 159 -14.95 -14.91 -3.18
C SER A 159 -16.29 -14.20 -3.09
N LEU A 160 -16.38 -13.03 -3.72
CA LEU A 160 -17.59 -12.25 -3.88
C LEU A 160 -18.20 -12.45 -5.28
N TRP A 161 -17.67 -13.38 -6.08
CA TRP A 161 -18.10 -13.53 -7.47
C TRP A 161 -19.60 -13.80 -7.61
N ASP A 162 -20.16 -14.67 -6.78
CA ASP A 162 -21.60 -14.91 -6.73
C ASP A 162 -22.38 -13.61 -6.44
N ALA A 163 -21.95 -12.82 -5.46
CA ALA A 163 -22.57 -11.53 -5.14
C ALA A 163 -22.47 -10.54 -6.32
N VAL A 164 -21.32 -10.49 -6.99
CA VAL A 164 -21.09 -9.67 -8.19
C VAL A 164 -22.02 -10.08 -9.34
N GLN A 165 -22.34 -11.38 -9.44
CA GLN A 165 -23.32 -11.92 -10.40
C GLN A 165 -24.79 -11.72 -9.97
N GLY A 166 -25.04 -11.09 -8.82
CA GLY A 166 -26.39 -10.85 -8.29
C GLY A 166 -27.02 -12.06 -7.59
N LYS A 167 -26.21 -13.08 -7.27
CA LYS A 167 -26.61 -14.20 -6.41
C LYS A 167 -26.41 -13.83 -4.93
N PRO A 168 -26.89 -14.65 -3.97
CA PRO A 168 -26.65 -14.40 -2.55
C PRO A 168 -25.17 -14.19 -2.24
N ALA A 169 -24.87 -13.21 -1.38
CA ALA A 169 -23.52 -12.99 -0.90
C ALA A 169 -23.06 -14.13 0.03
N PRO A 170 -21.75 -14.29 0.23
CA PRO A 170 -21.22 -15.21 1.23
C PRO A 170 -21.82 -14.95 2.62
N PRO A 171 -21.86 -15.97 3.50
CA PRO A 171 -22.33 -15.82 4.87
C PRO A 171 -21.63 -14.66 5.60
N GLU A 172 -22.38 -14.02 6.51
CA GLU A 172 -21.83 -12.96 7.33
C GLU A 172 -20.62 -13.45 8.13
N ARG A 173 -19.56 -12.66 8.10
CA ARG A 173 -18.28 -12.93 8.78
C ARG A 173 -17.73 -11.62 9.36
N PRO A 174 -16.83 -11.71 10.34
CA PRO A 174 -16.18 -10.53 10.85
C PRO A 174 -15.10 -10.05 9.87
N LEU A 175 -15.00 -8.74 9.74
CA LEU A 175 -13.91 -8.03 9.07
C LEU A 175 -13.07 -7.34 10.12
N PHE A 176 -11.76 -7.45 9.99
CA PHE A 176 -10.80 -6.85 10.90
C PHE A 176 -9.93 -5.87 10.13
N ILE A 177 -9.70 -4.70 10.71
CA ILE A 177 -8.67 -3.78 10.25
C ILE A 177 -7.89 -3.32 11.48
N GLN A 178 -6.57 -3.32 11.36
CA GLN A 178 -5.69 -2.69 12.34
C GLN A 178 -4.57 -1.98 11.60
N TRP A 179 -4.27 -0.77 12.05
CA TRP A 179 -3.13 -0.01 11.53
C TRP A 179 -2.44 0.69 12.68
N HIS A 180 -1.16 0.48 12.88
CA HIS A 180 -0.36 1.33 13.77
C HIS A 180 1.09 1.34 13.27
N ARG A 181 1.85 2.33 13.73
CA ARG A 181 3.31 2.39 13.50
C ARG A 181 4.01 1.85 14.72
N GLY A 182 4.90 0.89 14.51
CA GLY A 182 5.70 0.25 15.55
C GLY A 182 6.41 -0.98 15.02
N ASP A 183 7.34 -1.50 15.81
CA ASP A 183 8.01 -2.77 15.50
C ASP A 183 7.20 -3.98 16.00
N GLU A 184 6.30 -3.76 16.96
CA GLU A 184 5.39 -4.77 17.49
C GLU A 184 3.93 -4.29 17.41
N PRO A 185 2.97 -5.21 17.22
CA PRO A 185 1.57 -4.87 17.27
C PRO A 185 1.00 -4.77 18.66
N GLU A 186 0.21 -3.72 18.86
CA GLU A 186 -0.47 -3.44 20.11
C GLU A 186 -1.95 -3.80 19.97
N PRO A 187 -2.49 -4.72 20.79
CA PRO A 187 -3.91 -5.04 20.76
C PRO A 187 -4.78 -3.79 20.87
N PHE A 188 -5.85 -3.77 20.09
CA PHE A 188 -6.86 -2.72 20.02
C PHE A 188 -6.37 -1.35 19.53
N ARG A 189 -5.07 -1.13 19.30
CA ARG A 189 -4.55 0.17 18.81
C ARG A 189 -4.96 0.41 17.36
N GLN A 190 -5.78 1.44 17.13
CA GLN A 190 -6.23 1.87 15.79
C GLN A 190 -6.82 0.69 14.99
N SER A 191 -7.77 0.02 15.62
CA SER A 191 -8.37 -1.22 15.15
C SER A 191 -9.88 -1.11 15.01
N MET A 192 -10.46 -1.99 14.19
CA MET A 192 -11.89 -2.23 14.17
C MET A 192 -12.21 -3.69 13.92
N VAL A 193 -13.36 -4.12 14.46
CA VAL A 193 -14.06 -5.34 14.06
C VAL A 193 -15.43 -4.96 13.55
N ARG A 194 -15.81 -5.45 12.37
CA ARG A 194 -17.16 -5.32 11.84
C ARG A 194 -17.78 -6.68 11.59
N ARG A 195 -18.94 -6.94 12.17
CA ARG A 195 -19.80 -8.08 11.85
C ARG A 195 -21.19 -7.56 11.53
N GLY A 196 -21.58 -7.70 10.26
CA GLY A 196 -22.83 -7.14 9.75
C GLY A 196 -22.89 -5.62 9.93
N LYS A 197 -23.92 -5.18 10.66
CA LYS A 197 -24.15 -3.77 11.00
C LYS A 197 -23.29 -3.26 12.14
N TRP A 198 -22.80 -4.15 13.01
CA TRP A 198 -22.06 -3.78 14.20
C TRP A 198 -20.60 -3.53 13.86
N LYS A 199 -20.07 -2.40 14.30
CA LYS A 199 -18.66 -2.06 14.20
C LYS A 199 -18.14 -1.62 15.57
N LEU A 200 -17.16 -2.36 16.08
CA LEU A 200 -16.43 -2.00 17.29
C LEU A 200 -15.09 -1.37 16.88
N VAL A 201 -14.78 -0.20 17.43
CA VAL A 201 -13.53 0.53 17.19
C VAL A 201 -12.70 0.54 18.47
N ASN A 202 -11.41 0.18 18.34
CA ASN A 202 -10.43 0.12 19.43
C ASN A 202 -10.87 -0.69 20.66
N GLY A 203 -11.83 -1.60 20.51
CA GLY A 203 -12.35 -2.38 21.63
C GLY A 203 -13.27 -1.60 22.58
N GLU A 204 -13.62 -0.35 22.26
CA GLU A 204 -14.27 0.59 23.17
C GLU A 204 -15.56 1.18 22.59
N GLU A 205 -15.51 1.75 21.38
CA GLU A 205 -16.66 2.44 20.76
C GLU A 205 -17.44 1.47 19.87
N LEU A 206 -18.77 1.41 20.03
CA LEU A 206 -19.64 0.56 19.22
C LEU A 206 -20.60 1.39 18.37
N TYR A 207 -20.71 1.05 17.10
CA TYR A 207 -21.58 1.70 16.12
C TYR A 207 -22.48 0.70 15.41
N ASN A 208 -23.68 1.13 15.03
CA ASN A 208 -24.57 0.42 14.12
C ASN A 208 -24.60 1.15 12.77
N LEU A 209 -23.87 0.63 11.79
CA LEU A 209 -23.64 1.27 10.50
C LEU A 209 -24.87 1.33 9.58
N ASP A 210 -25.92 0.56 9.87
CA ASP A 210 -27.16 0.62 9.08
C ASP A 210 -27.94 1.92 9.33
N VAL A 211 -27.83 2.46 10.54
CA VAL A 211 -28.55 3.68 10.97
C VAL A 211 -27.61 4.85 11.28
N ASP A 212 -26.33 4.58 11.53
CA ASP A 212 -25.28 5.56 11.77
C ASP A 212 -24.02 5.25 10.95
N PRO A 213 -24.06 5.40 9.60
CA PRO A 213 -22.91 5.18 8.73
C PRO A 213 -21.78 6.21 8.94
N PHE A 214 -22.04 7.27 9.69
CA PHE A 214 -21.10 8.36 9.96
C PHE A 214 -20.42 8.24 11.32
N GLU A 215 -20.76 7.19 12.10
CA GLU A 215 -20.16 6.89 13.41
C GLU A 215 -20.22 8.10 14.37
N LYS A 216 -21.41 8.68 14.50
CA LYS A 216 -21.68 9.87 15.34
C LYS A 216 -22.09 9.51 16.76
N THR A 217 -22.69 8.34 16.95
CA THR A 217 -23.26 7.95 18.25
C THR A 217 -22.69 6.62 18.70
N ASP A 218 -21.76 6.69 19.66
CA ASP A 218 -21.28 5.51 20.36
C ASP A 218 -22.40 4.92 21.24
N ILE A 219 -22.71 3.65 21.01
CA ILE A 219 -23.76 2.90 21.69
C ILE A 219 -23.21 1.72 22.50
N ALA A 220 -21.90 1.71 22.81
CA ALA A 220 -21.25 0.65 23.57
C ALA A 220 -21.91 0.38 24.93
N MET A 221 -22.25 1.44 25.67
CA MET A 221 -22.92 1.32 26.97
C MET A 221 -24.33 0.71 26.89
N LEU A 222 -25.00 0.84 25.74
CA LEU A 222 -26.34 0.29 25.51
C LEU A 222 -26.31 -1.19 25.10
N TRP A 223 -25.18 -1.65 24.55
CA TRP A 223 -25.03 -3.01 24.02
C TRP A 223 -23.75 -3.71 24.53
N PRO A 224 -23.54 -3.83 25.85
CA PRO A 224 -22.29 -4.37 26.40
C PRO A 224 -22.03 -5.83 26.00
N GLY A 225 -23.08 -6.62 25.74
CA GLY A 225 -22.95 -7.98 25.21
C GLY A 225 -22.32 -8.02 23.83
N VAL A 226 -22.74 -7.14 22.91
CA VAL A 226 -22.17 -7.03 21.56
C VAL A 226 -20.71 -6.58 21.62
N VAL A 227 -20.39 -5.63 22.51
CA VAL A 227 -19.00 -5.21 22.74
C VAL A 227 -18.15 -6.40 23.17
N LYS A 228 -18.60 -7.16 24.18
CA LYS A 228 -17.89 -8.35 24.69
C LYS A 228 -17.63 -9.37 23.58
N ASP A 229 -18.64 -9.67 22.76
CA ASP A 229 -18.54 -10.66 21.69
C ASP A 229 -17.55 -10.22 20.60
N LEU A 230 -17.64 -8.97 20.15
CA LEU A 230 -16.74 -8.41 19.13
C LEU A 230 -15.30 -8.26 19.62
N ARG A 231 -15.09 -7.93 20.91
CA ARG A 231 -13.74 -7.95 21.52
C ARG A 231 -13.15 -9.36 21.49
N ALA A 232 -13.94 -10.37 21.86
CA ALA A 232 -13.48 -11.76 21.82
C ALA A 232 -13.16 -12.23 20.39
N GLU A 233 -13.92 -11.77 19.38
CA GLU A 233 -13.59 -12.00 17.98
C GLU A 233 -12.28 -11.33 17.56
N TYR A 234 -12.06 -10.07 17.95
CA TYR A 234 -10.80 -9.37 17.72
C TYR A 234 -9.61 -10.11 18.31
N GLU A 235 -9.69 -10.50 19.58
CA GLU A 235 -8.60 -11.14 20.30
C GLU A 235 -8.22 -12.49 19.68
N ARG A 236 -9.23 -13.27 19.23
CA ARG A 236 -8.99 -14.51 18.48
C ARG A 236 -8.27 -14.23 17.15
N TRP A 237 -8.73 -13.24 16.40
CA TRP A 237 -8.09 -12.85 15.14
C TRP A 237 -6.66 -12.36 15.36
N PHE A 238 -6.44 -11.50 16.34
CA PHE A 238 -5.12 -10.94 16.68
C PHE A 238 -4.13 -12.03 17.08
N ALA A 239 -4.56 -13.02 17.87
CA ALA A 239 -3.74 -14.17 18.22
C ALA A 239 -3.44 -15.08 17.02
N ASP A 240 -4.42 -15.27 16.12
CA ASP A 240 -4.28 -16.09 14.91
C ASP A 240 -3.27 -15.50 13.94
N VAL A 241 -3.45 -14.23 13.54
CA VAL A 241 -2.55 -13.56 12.59
C VAL A 241 -1.16 -13.30 13.17
N GLY A 242 -1.04 -13.24 14.49
CA GLY A 242 0.23 -13.12 15.22
C GLY A 242 0.96 -14.43 15.51
N SER A 243 0.35 -15.58 15.21
CA SER A 243 0.85 -16.89 15.64
C SER A 243 2.23 -17.27 15.11
N ALA A 244 2.63 -16.74 13.95
CA ALA A 244 3.95 -16.94 13.36
C ALA A 244 5.04 -16.02 13.94
N GLY A 245 4.68 -15.14 14.88
CA GLY A 245 5.56 -14.11 15.43
C GLY A 245 5.61 -12.85 14.56
N TYR A 246 6.05 -11.75 15.17
CA TYR A 246 6.18 -10.45 14.53
C TYR A 246 7.64 -10.19 14.20
N ALA A 247 8.07 -10.65 13.02
CA ALA A 247 9.37 -10.28 12.47
C ALA A 247 9.17 -9.23 11.36
N PRO A 248 9.98 -8.16 11.31
CA PRO A 248 9.95 -7.25 10.18
C PRO A 248 10.25 -8.03 8.88
N PRO A 249 9.51 -7.76 7.79
CA PRO A 249 9.79 -8.43 6.52
C PRO A 249 11.22 -8.10 6.09
N ARG A 250 11.99 -9.14 5.74
CA ARG A 250 13.36 -8.99 5.26
C ARG A 250 13.37 -8.81 3.75
N ILE A 251 14.00 -7.74 3.28
CA ILE A 251 14.18 -7.48 1.85
C ILE A 251 15.25 -8.43 1.30
N TRP A 252 14.94 -9.16 0.24
CA TRP A 252 15.85 -10.14 -0.33
C TRP A 252 16.93 -9.48 -1.19
N LEU A 253 18.20 -9.68 -0.86
CA LEU A 253 19.33 -9.23 -1.65
C LEU A 253 19.91 -10.39 -2.48
N GLY A 254 20.18 -10.14 -3.77
CA GLY A 254 20.70 -11.15 -4.69
C GLY A 254 19.72 -12.28 -5.01
N SER A 255 18.42 -11.97 -5.03
CA SER A 255 17.40 -12.82 -5.63
C SER A 255 17.44 -12.68 -7.16
N ASP A 256 17.16 -13.76 -7.88
CA ASP A 256 17.03 -13.70 -9.35
C ASP A 256 15.72 -13.01 -9.78
N LEU A 257 14.78 -12.81 -8.85
CA LEU A 257 13.50 -12.13 -9.10
C LEU A 257 13.62 -10.61 -9.12
N GLU A 258 14.62 -10.05 -8.43
CA GLU A 258 14.84 -8.60 -8.34
C GLU A 258 16.34 -8.34 -8.15
N ASN A 259 17.02 -7.95 -9.23
CA ASN A 259 18.41 -7.51 -9.21
C ASN A 259 18.61 -6.44 -10.29
N PRO A 260 18.94 -5.18 -9.95
CA PRO A 260 19.25 -4.69 -8.60
C PRO A 260 18.01 -4.52 -7.71
N VAL A 261 18.23 -4.56 -6.40
CA VAL A 261 17.23 -4.26 -5.37
C VAL A 261 17.33 -2.79 -4.97
N LEU A 262 16.22 -2.07 -4.96
CA LEU A 262 16.16 -0.68 -4.50
C LEU A 262 15.65 -0.61 -3.07
N LEU A 263 16.54 -0.34 -2.12
CA LEU A 263 16.18 -0.11 -0.72
C LEU A 263 15.79 1.36 -0.52
N THR A 264 14.63 1.59 0.09
CA THR A 264 14.08 2.95 0.26
C THR A 264 13.92 3.30 1.73
N ARG A 265 14.04 4.59 2.04
CA ARG A 265 13.81 5.12 3.38
C ARG A 265 12.47 4.73 4.04
N GLN A 266 11.47 4.33 3.25
CA GLN A 266 10.20 3.82 3.75
C GLN A 266 10.38 2.52 4.58
N ASP A 267 11.41 1.73 4.26
CA ASP A 267 11.70 0.45 4.87
C ASP A 267 12.68 0.56 6.06
N TRP A 268 13.10 1.79 6.38
CA TRP A 268 13.99 2.02 7.51
C TRP A 268 13.36 1.63 8.84
N ARG A 269 14.20 1.05 9.68
CA ARG A 269 13.95 0.75 11.09
C ARG A 269 14.97 1.46 11.97
N GLY A 270 14.65 1.54 13.25
CA GLY A 270 15.53 2.14 14.27
C GLY A 270 15.07 3.52 14.76
N PRO A 271 15.66 4.01 15.86
CA PRO A 271 15.17 5.18 16.59
C PRO A 271 15.31 6.52 15.83
N ARG A 272 16.17 6.56 14.80
CA ARG A 272 16.37 7.72 13.92
C ARG A 272 15.75 7.51 12.53
N ALA A 273 14.98 6.45 12.31
CA ALA A 273 14.25 6.19 11.08
C ALA A 273 13.03 7.12 10.97
N GLN A 274 13.28 8.33 10.46
CA GLN A 274 12.26 9.36 10.27
C GLN A 274 12.42 9.98 8.87
N TRP A 275 11.79 11.13 8.60
CA TRP A 275 11.80 11.84 7.29
C TRP A 275 12.62 13.15 7.29
N THR A 276 13.38 13.44 8.34
CA THR A 276 14.24 14.64 8.48
C THR A 276 15.59 14.49 7.78
N GLU A 277 16.31 15.59 7.51
CA GLU A 277 17.60 15.55 6.81
C GLU A 277 18.69 14.77 7.57
N ASP A 278 18.61 14.73 8.90
CA ASP A 278 19.58 14.09 9.79
C ASP A 278 19.19 12.66 10.20
N ALA A 279 18.13 12.11 9.63
CA ALA A 279 17.68 10.77 9.93
C ALA A 279 18.69 9.72 9.48
N LEU A 280 18.67 8.58 10.16
CA LEU A 280 19.43 7.40 9.81
C LEU A 280 18.65 6.18 10.27
N GLY A 281 18.47 5.21 9.38
CA GLY A 281 17.86 3.95 9.71
C GLY A 281 18.57 2.80 9.00
N HIS A 282 18.23 1.60 9.41
CA HIS A 282 18.73 0.37 8.81
C HIS A 282 17.61 -0.38 8.09
N TYR A 283 17.97 -1.22 7.14
CA TYR A 283 17.09 -2.14 6.45
C TYR A 283 17.24 -3.53 7.05
N GLU A 284 16.13 -4.23 7.30
CA GLU A 284 16.16 -5.66 7.58
C GLU A 284 16.22 -6.41 6.25
N VAL A 285 17.31 -7.14 6.02
CA VAL A 285 17.58 -7.81 4.75
C VAL A 285 17.84 -9.30 4.95
N GLU A 286 17.71 -10.05 3.85
CA GLU A 286 18.06 -11.46 3.73
C GLU A 286 18.90 -11.63 2.45
N VAL A 287 20.18 -11.95 2.59
CA VAL A 287 21.06 -12.22 1.43
C VAL A 287 20.79 -13.64 0.93
N LYS A 288 20.17 -13.76 -0.25
CA LYS A 288 19.77 -15.06 -0.80
C LYS A 288 20.93 -15.85 -1.39
N GLN A 289 21.96 -15.17 -1.89
CA GLN A 289 23.09 -15.79 -2.57
C GLN A 289 24.39 -15.12 -2.09
N ALA A 290 25.42 -15.91 -1.77
CA ALA A 290 26.75 -15.35 -1.49
C ALA A 290 27.31 -14.67 -2.76
N GLY A 291 28.12 -13.63 -2.62
CA GLY A 291 28.80 -13.06 -3.79
C GLY A 291 29.36 -11.66 -3.58
N ARG A 292 29.81 -11.06 -4.69
CA ARG A 292 30.19 -9.65 -4.75
C ARG A 292 28.98 -8.82 -5.15
N TYR A 293 28.84 -7.68 -4.51
CA TYR A 293 27.73 -6.76 -4.72
C TYR A 293 28.25 -5.36 -5.00
N GLU A 294 27.66 -4.71 -5.98
CA GLU A 294 27.80 -3.27 -6.21
C GLU A 294 26.71 -2.55 -5.43
N VAL A 295 27.08 -1.44 -4.78
CA VAL A 295 26.15 -0.62 -4.00
C VAL A 295 26.23 0.82 -4.49
N GLU A 296 25.09 1.37 -4.91
CA GLU A 296 24.94 2.80 -5.20
C GLU A 296 24.13 3.46 -4.09
N LEU A 297 24.72 4.45 -3.42
CA LEU A 297 23.98 5.33 -2.51
C LEU A 297 23.50 6.56 -3.27
N ARG A 298 22.22 6.92 -3.13
CA ARG A 298 21.63 8.15 -3.69
C ARG A 298 21.17 9.07 -2.58
N PHE A 299 21.48 10.35 -2.70
CA PHE A 299 21.30 11.35 -1.66
C PHE A 299 21.06 12.74 -2.27
N PRO A 300 20.53 13.71 -1.50
CA PRO A 300 20.46 15.11 -1.94
C PRO A 300 21.84 15.62 -2.37
N GLN A 301 21.86 16.63 -3.23
CA GLN A 301 23.10 17.25 -3.68
C GLN A 301 23.95 17.69 -2.48
N LEU A 302 25.17 17.14 -2.37
CA LEU A 302 26.02 17.39 -1.22
C LEU A 302 26.54 18.83 -1.22
N PRO A 303 26.39 19.58 -0.11
CA PRO A 303 26.95 20.93 -0.01
C PRO A 303 28.48 20.94 0.15
N ALA A 304 29.05 19.84 0.68
CA ALA A 304 30.48 19.64 0.89
C ALA A 304 30.82 18.15 0.71
N ALA A 305 32.11 17.81 0.63
CA ALA A 305 32.53 16.41 0.55
C ALA A 305 32.07 15.62 1.78
N ALA A 306 31.68 14.37 1.58
CA ALA A 306 31.22 13.46 2.62
C ALA A 306 31.70 12.04 2.34
N ARG A 307 31.94 11.26 3.38
CA ARG A 307 32.27 9.84 3.25
C ARG A 307 30.99 9.02 3.15
N ALA A 308 30.82 8.32 2.05
CA ALA A 308 29.69 7.42 1.83
C ALA A 308 30.06 6.00 2.30
N VAL A 309 29.19 5.38 3.09
CA VAL A 309 29.43 4.09 3.73
C VAL A 309 28.22 3.18 3.55
N PHE A 310 28.47 1.96 3.11
CA PHE A 310 27.51 0.86 3.19
C PHE A 310 28.04 -0.19 4.17
N ALA A 311 27.17 -0.64 5.08
CA ALA A 311 27.47 -1.71 6.02
C ALA A 311 26.35 -2.76 6.02
N LEU A 312 26.73 -4.04 6.07
CA LEU A 312 25.84 -5.17 6.32
C LEU A 312 26.57 -6.17 7.22
N GLY A 313 26.23 -6.18 8.51
CA GLY A 313 26.95 -6.97 9.51
C GLY A 313 28.43 -6.56 9.58
N ALA A 314 29.35 -7.51 9.41
CA ALA A 314 30.79 -7.24 9.37
C ALA A 314 31.29 -6.69 8.02
N ALA A 315 30.49 -6.80 6.95
CA ALA A 315 30.87 -6.33 5.63
C ALA A 315 30.63 -4.81 5.57
N THR A 316 31.70 -4.03 5.39
CA THR A 316 31.62 -2.57 5.27
C THR A 316 32.46 -2.11 4.08
N VAL A 317 31.92 -1.20 3.30
CA VAL A 317 32.63 -0.54 2.20
C VAL A 317 32.33 0.96 2.20
N ALA A 318 33.31 1.75 1.83
CA ALA A 318 33.18 3.20 1.85
C ALA A 318 34.06 3.88 0.79
N ALA A 319 33.62 5.04 0.34
CA ALA A 319 34.34 5.91 -0.57
C ALA A 319 33.96 7.37 -0.33
N ASP A 320 34.79 8.30 -0.77
CA ASP A 320 34.55 9.73 -0.57
C ASP A 320 33.72 10.29 -1.74
N ALA A 321 32.61 10.95 -1.41
CA ALA A 321 31.77 11.68 -2.35
C ALA A 321 32.17 13.17 -2.34
N ASN A 322 32.35 13.74 -3.52
CA ASN A 322 32.67 15.16 -3.67
C ASN A 322 31.44 16.05 -3.43
N ALA A 323 31.69 17.32 -3.10
CA ALA A 323 30.65 18.35 -3.12
C ALA A 323 29.94 18.38 -4.49
N GLY A 324 28.62 18.54 -4.49
CA GLY A 324 27.79 18.49 -5.68
C GLY A 324 27.33 17.09 -6.12
N ALA A 325 27.91 16.01 -5.57
CA ALA A 325 27.44 14.66 -5.86
C ALA A 325 25.99 14.44 -5.38
N ARG A 326 25.23 13.64 -6.13
CA ARG A 326 23.86 13.19 -5.78
C ARG A 326 23.77 11.67 -5.63
N SER A 327 24.81 10.96 -6.04
CA SER A 327 24.98 9.53 -5.81
C SER A 327 26.45 9.15 -5.83
N LEU A 328 26.75 7.98 -5.30
CA LEU A 328 28.07 7.36 -5.37
C LEU A 328 27.93 5.84 -5.46
N VAL A 329 28.60 5.25 -6.44
CA VAL A 329 28.81 3.79 -6.52
C VAL A 329 30.04 3.45 -5.68
N LEU A 330 29.86 2.58 -4.69
CA LEU A 330 30.92 2.13 -3.79
C LEU A 330 31.72 0.98 -4.43
N PRO A 331 32.98 0.76 -4.03
CA PRO A 331 33.71 -0.46 -4.38
C PRO A 331 32.88 -1.72 -4.07
N PRO A 332 33.00 -2.81 -4.85
CA PRO A 332 32.17 -3.98 -4.59
C PRO A 332 32.46 -4.62 -3.23
N VAL A 333 31.41 -5.04 -2.53
CA VAL A 333 31.47 -5.67 -1.21
C VAL A 333 31.11 -7.15 -1.29
N GLY A 334 31.81 -8.00 -0.53
CA GLY A 334 31.46 -9.41 -0.40
C GLY A 334 30.37 -9.59 0.66
N LEU A 335 29.24 -10.21 0.29
CA LEU A 335 28.14 -10.52 1.21
C LEU A 335 27.99 -12.03 1.37
N ALA A 336 27.86 -12.47 2.61
CA ALA A 336 27.52 -13.85 2.98
C ALA A 336 25.99 -14.03 2.98
N PRO A 337 25.48 -15.25 2.73
CA PRO A 337 24.04 -15.51 2.75
C PRO A 337 23.49 -15.43 4.18
N GLY A 338 22.21 -15.09 4.28
CA GLY A 338 21.46 -15.05 5.54
C GLY A 338 20.96 -13.65 5.94
N PRO A 339 20.35 -13.55 7.12
CA PRO A 339 19.73 -12.33 7.60
C PRO A 339 20.77 -11.30 8.02
N GLY A 340 20.48 -10.02 7.80
CA GLY A 340 21.35 -8.93 8.23
C GLY A 340 20.63 -7.60 8.35
N ARG A 341 21.33 -6.64 8.96
CA ARG A 341 20.95 -5.22 8.95
C ARG A 341 21.85 -4.48 8.00
N ALA A 342 21.27 -3.93 6.94
CA ALA A 342 21.99 -3.11 5.99
C ALA A 342 21.81 -1.62 6.34
N GLU A 343 22.86 -0.82 6.17
CA GLU A 343 22.83 0.62 6.40
C GLU A 343 23.61 1.32 5.28
N GLY A 344 22.96 2.26 4.59
CA GLY A 344 23.60 3.16 3.64
C GLY A 344 23.59 4.58 4.21
N ARG A 345 24.77 5.14 4.46
CA ARG A 345 24.93 6.43 5.14
C ARG A 345 26.02 7.31 4.56
N LEU A 346 25.95 8.58 4.89
CA LEU A 346 26.93 9.61 4.61
C LEU A 346 27.47 10.13 5.95
N GLU A 347 28.77 10.44 5.98
CA GLU A 347 29.47 10.93 7.16
C GLU A 347 30.27 12.19 6.80
N ALA A 348 30.03 13.30 7.51
CA ALA A 348 30.80 14.53 7.35
C ALA A 348 30.75 15.36 8.63
N ALA A 349 31.86 16.03 8.97
CA ALA A 349 31.97 16.94 10.12
C ALA A 349 31.39 16.35 11.44
N GLY A 350 31.67 15.07 11.71
CA GLY A 350 31.19 14.38 12.92
C GLY A 350 29.70 14.02 12.93
N ARG A 351 28.98 14.24 11.81
CA ARG A 351 27.57 13.84 11.65
C ARG A 351 27.45 12.68 10.67
N ALA A 352 26.47 11.82 10.91
CA ALA A 352 26.07 10.74 10.01
C ALA A 352 24.58 10.80 9.70
N TRP A 353 24.19 10.68 8.43
CA TRP A 353 22.81 10.65 7.96
C TRP A 353 22.63 9.61 6.87
N GLY A 354 21.42 9.09 6.70
CA GLY A 354 21.14 8.01 5.76
C GLY A 354 21.02 8.49 4.31
N ALA A 355 21.42 7.63 3.38
CA ALA A 355 21.13 7.82 1.96
C ALA A 355 19.62 7.74 1.70
N HIS A 356 19.07 8.52 0.77
CA HIS A 356 17.64 8.47 0.45
C HIS A 356 17.25 7.14 -0.22
N TYR A 357 18.15 6.61 -1.04
CA TYR A 357 18.01 5.30 -1.67
C TYR A 357 19.34 4.55 -1.65
N THR A 358 19.27 3.24 -1.50
CA THR A 358 20.43 2.34 -1.60
C THR A 358 20.11 1.26 -2.64
N LEU A 359 20.77 1.32 -3.80
CA LEU A 359 20.64 0.29 -4.82
C LEU A 359 21.69 -0.79 -4.58
N VAL A 360 21.28 -2.04 -4.48
CA VAL A 360 22.18 -3.18 -4.24
C VAL A 360 22.07 -4.15 -5.40
N ARG A 361 23.17 -4.35 -6.12
CA ARG A 361 23.23 -5.22 -7.30
C ARG A 361 24.18 -6.38 -7.02
N LYS A 362 23.69 -7.62 -7.19
CA LYS A 362 24.58 -8.78 -7.26
C LYS A 362 25.31 -8.78 -8.60
N LEU A 363 26.64 -8.93 -8.57
CA LEU A 363 27.53 -8.96 -9.74
C LEU A 363 27.67 -10.36 -10.34
#